data_AF-A0A916DGZ3-F1
#
_entry.id   AF-A0A916DGZ3-F1
#
_cell.length_a   1.000
_cell.length_b   1.000
_cell.length_c   1.000
_cell.angle_alpha   90.00
_cell.angle_beta   90.00
_cell.angle_gamma   90.00
#
_symmetry.space_group_name_H-M   'P 1'
#
loop_
_entity.id
_entity.type
_entity.pdbx_description
1 polymer ?
#
loop_
_entity_poly.entity_id
_entity_poly.type
_entity_poly.pdbx_seq_one_letter_code
_entity_poly.pdbx_strand_id
1 'polypeptide(L)'
;SWQPAQEVAGDFYDFFNLPDGRIGFVVADVCGKGIPAALFMALSRTIFRVLAMSSEDTPDQLLHEVNNQIRADNRANLFVTLFYGVLDPISGELHYCNGGHNPPVFVGNDGSYKMIEAGGTALGIFANVPYRAEKITLQPGDVLVTYTDGVTEAINRDEFEYGEENLMECIYRNRHYTAQEISLAIATDVYTFSHGLPPADDATIVVIKRSE
;
A
#
# COMPACT_ATOMS: atom_id res chain seq x y z
N SER A 1 -9.60 -6.18 8.90
CA SER A 1 -10.99 -6.53 8.52
C SER A 1 -11.28 -5.88 7.18
N TRP A 2 -12.07 -6.51 6.30
CA TRP A 2 -12.39 -5.99 4.96
C TRP A 2 -13.89 -5.69 4.88
N GLN A 3 -14.26 -4.48 4.47
CA GLN A 3 -15.64 -4.08 4.15
C GLN A 3 -15.60 -3.29 2.82
N PRO A 4 -15.98 -3.90 1.69
CA PRO A 4 -15.97 -3.22 0.39
C PRO A 4 -17.08 -2.18 0.30
N ALA A 5 -16.81 -1.07 -0.39
CA ALA A 5 -17.78 0.00 -0.61
C ALA A 5 -18.82 -0.33 -1.70
N GLN A 6 -18.48 -1.20 -2.68
CA GLN A 6 -19.40 -1.75 -3.71
C GLN A 6 -19.00 -3.18 -4.15
N GLU A 7 -19.84 -3.86 -4.95
CA GLU A 7 -19.73 -5.32 -5.30
C GLU A 7 -18.37 -5.79 -5.85
N VAL A 8 -17.46 -4.90 -6.26
CA VAL A 8 -16.09 -5.26 -6.67
C VAL A 8 -15.10 -4.18 -6.24
N ALA A 9 -14.05 -4.57 -5.50
CA ALA A 9 -13.05 -3.64 -4.98
C ALA A 9 -12.00 -3.25 -6.03
N GLY A 10 -11.60 -1.98 -6.04
CA GLY A 10 -10.49 -1.43 -6.85
C GLY A 10 -9.12 -1.70 -6.22
N ASP A 11 -9.10 -1.75 -4.89
CA ASP A 11 -7.92 -2.07 -4.08
C ASP A 11 -7.47 -3.53 -4.21
N PHE A 12 -6.17 -3.76 -4.14
CA PHE A 12 -5.63 -5.07 -3.81
C PHE A 12 -4.36 -4.99 -2.96
N TYR A 13 -4.13 -6.04 -2.17
CA TYR A 13 -2.87 -6.28 -1.51
C TYR A 13 -2.45 -7.73 -1.68
N ASP A 14 -1.16 -8.00 -1.57
CA ASP A 14 -0.63 -9.36 -1.66
C ASP A 14 0.64 -9.53 -0.81
N PHE A 15 0.85 -10.75 -0.34
CA PHE A 15 2.05 -11.19 0.36
C PHE A 15 2.51 -12.51 -0.23
N PHE A 16 3.81 -12.60 -0.52
CA PHE A 16 4.36 -13.80 -1.15
C PHE A 16 5.82 -14.01 -0.83
N ASN A 17 6.20 -15.28 -0.70
CA ASN A 17 7.59 -15.65 -0.53
C ASN A 17 8.30 -15.61 -1.88
N LEU A 18 9.44 -14.91 -1.92
CA LEU A 18 10.37 -14.94 -3.03
C LEU A 18 11.23 -16.21 -2.96
N PRO A 19 11.80 -16.66 -4.09
CA PRO A 19 12.62 -17.89 -4.13
C PRO A 19 13.82 -17.89 -3.19
N ASP A 20 14.33 -16.72 -2.83
CA ASP A 20 15.48 -16.53 -1.94
C ASP A 20 15.11 -16.41 -0.45
N GLY A 21 13.83 -16.59 -0.10
CA GLY A 21 13.33 -16.53 1.28
C GLY A 21 12.94 -15.14 1.77
N ARG A 22 13.12 -14.08 0.96
CA ARG A 22 12.55 -12.76 1.24
C ARG A 22 11.04 -12.76 1.03
N ILE A 23 10.36 -11.77 1.59
CA ILE A 23 8.90 -11.60 1.51
C ILE A 23 8.62 -10.39 0.62
N GLY A 24 7.98 -10.62 -0.52
CA GLY A 24 7.39 -9.56 -1.34
C GLY A 24 6.01 -9.20 -0.81
N PHE A 25 5.71 -7.91 -0.74
CA PHE A 25 4.37 -7.43 -0.47
C PHE A 25 4.03 -6.21 -1.32
N VAL A 26 2.75 -6.10 -1.69
CA VAL A 26 2.23 -4.99 -2.47
C VAL A 26 0.92 -4.50 -1.88
N VAL A 27 0.70 -3.19 -1.90
CA VAL A 27 -0.60 -2.55 -1.69
C VAL A 27 -0.84 -1.64 -2.88
N ALA A 28 -2.03 -1.68 -3.45
CA ALA A 28 -2.33 -0.99 -4.68
C ALA A 28 -3.79 -0.57 -4.73
N ASP A 29 -4.02 0.54 -5.44
CA ASP A 29 -5.34 1.09 -5.72
C ASP A 29 -5.44 1.47 -7.20
N VAL A 30 -6.56 1.11 -7.81
CA VAL A 30 -6.87 1.35 -9.21
C VAL A 30 -7.84 2.52 -9.33
N CYS A 31 -7.50 3.48 -10.18
CA CYS A 31 -8.38 4.60 -10.41
C CYS A 31 -9.71 4.15 -11.07
N GLY A 32 -10.81 4.78 -10.65
CA GLY A 32 -12.14 4.52 -11.19
C GLY A 32 -12.87 3.40 -10.43
N LYS A 33 -14.11 3.10 -10.86
CA LYS A 33 -15.01 2.20 -10.11
C LYS A 33 -15.71 1.21 -11.02
N GLY A 34 -16.26 0.16 -10.40
CA GLY A 34 -17.06 -0.86 -11.08
C GLY A 34 -16.24 -1.84 -11.93
N ILE A 35 -16.92 -2.51 -12.85
CA ILE A 35 -16.35 -3.63 -13.63
C ILE A 35 -15.06 -3.26 -14.38
N PRO A 36 -14.93 -2.09 -15.06
CA PRO A 36 -13.69 -1.74 -15.75
C PRO A 36 -12.48 -1.64 -14.82
N ALA A 37 -12.65 -1.00 -13.65
CA ALA A 37 -11.60 -0.88 -12.63
C ALA A 37 -11.23 -2.26 -12.07
N ALA A 38 -12.22 -3.10 -11.78
CA ALA A 38 -11.98 -4.47 -11.30
C ALA A 38 -11.19 -5.35 -12.30
N LEU A 39 -11.51 -5.26 -13.59
CA LEU A 39 -10.78 -5.99 -14.63
C LEU A 39 -9.34 -5.48 -14.76
N PHE A 40 -9.15 -4.16 -14.67
CA PHE A 40 -7.83 -3.54 -14.70
C PHE A 40 -7.01 -3.89 -13.46
N MET A 41 -7.64 -3.95 -12.28
CA MET A 41 -7.04 -4.46 -11.04
C MET A 41 -6.55 -5.89 -11.22
N ALA A 42 -7.41 -6.79 -11.71
CA ALA A 42 -7.06 -8.19 -11.92
C ALA A 42 -5.88 -8.35 -12.92
N LEU A 43 -5.88 -7.58 -14.01
CA LEU A 43 -4.78 -7.54 -14.98
C LEU A 43 -3.49 -7.03 -14.34
N SER A 44 -3.54 -5.89 -13.66
CA SER A 44 -2.37 -5.27 -13.02
C SER A 44 -1.76 -6.19 -11.97
N ARG A 45 -2.59 -6.79 -11.10
CA ARG A 45 -2.14 -7.76 -10.10
C ARG A 45 -1.50 -8.99 -10.75
N THR A 46 -2.06 -9.49 -11.84
CA THR A 46 -1.53 -10.67 -12.55
C THR A 46 -0.16 -10.38 -13.17
N ILE A 47 -0.03 -9.27 -13.91
CA ILE A 47 1.24 -8.83 -14.50
C ILE A 47 2.30 -8.66 -13.41
N PHE A 48 1.95 -7.92 -12.35
CA PHE A 48 2.83 -7.71 -11.21
C PHE A 48 3.30 -9.03 -10.59
N ARG A 49 2.38 -9.94 -10.29
CA ARG A 49 2.70 -11.21 -9.64
C ARG A 49 3.58 -12.11 -10.50
N VAL A 50 3.33 -12.17 -11.81
CA VAL A 50 4.15 -12.94 -12.74
C VAL A 50 5.57 -12.40 -12.78
N LEU A 51 5.73 -11.09 -12.96
CA LEU A 51 7.04 -10.46 -13.03
C LEU A 51 7.80 -10.61 -11.71
N ALA A 52 7.16 -10.32 -10.57
CA ALA A 52 7.76 -10.41 -9.24
C ALA A 52 8.25 -11.82 -8.87
N MET A 53 7.63 -12.86 -9.44
CA MET A 53 8.03 -14.26 -9.21
C MET A 53 9.07 -14.77 -10.23
N SER A 54 9.27 -14.05 -11.33
CA SER A 54 10.09 -14.52 -12.46
C SER A 54 11.43 -13.81 -12.61
N SER A 55 11.63 -12.68 -11.93
CA SER A 55 12.88 -11.91 -11.98
C SER A 55 13.52 -11.76 -10.60
N GLU A 56 14.82 -11.49 -10.61
CA GLU A 56 15.60 -11.08 -9.43
C GLU A 56 15.70 -9.54 -9.33
N ASP A 57 14.76 -8.84 -9.97
CA ASP A 57 14.77 -7.39 -10.12
C ASP A 57 14.67 -6.68 -8.77
N THR A 58 15.32 -5.52 -8.69
CA THR A 58 15.05 -4.58 -7.60
C THR A 58 13.64 -3.97 -7.74
N PRO A 59 13.03 -3.45 -6.66
CA PRO A 59 11.68 -2.90 -6.73
C PRO A 59 11.47 -1.87 -7.84
N ASP A 60 12.42 -0.97 -8.08
CA ASP A 60 12.37 0.02 -9.16
C ASP A 60 12.41 -0.59 -10.57
N GLN A 61 13.25 -1.61 -10.78
CA GLN A 61 13.32 -2.36 -12.04
C GLN A 61 12.00 -3.09 -12.30
N LEU A 62 11.45 -3.74 -11.27
CA LEU A 62 10.17 -4.43 -11.35
C LEU A 62 9.04 -3.44 -11.69
N LEU A 63 8.92 -2.32 -10.98
CA LEU A 63 7.88 -1.32 -11.25
C LEU A 63 8.00 -0.76 -12.67
N HIS A 64 9.23 -0.55 -13.17
CA HIS A 64 9.46 -0.10 -14.53
C HIS A 64 8.88 -1.09 -15.56
N GLU A 65 9.17 -2.38 -15.39
CA GLU A 65 8.66 -3.42 -16.30
C GLU A 65 7.15 -3.59 -16.18
N VAL A 66 6.61 -3.64 -14.95
CA VAL A 66 5.16 -3.71 -14.70
C VAL A 66 4.45 -2.52 -15.35
N ASN A 67 4.99 -1.30 -15.22
CA ASN A 67 4.42 -0.11 -15.85
C ASN A 67 4.37 -0.24 -17.37
N ASN A 68 5.45 -0.72 -17.99
CA ASN A 68 5.51 -0.88 -19.44
C ASN A 68 4.52 -1.94 -19.95
N GLN A 69 4.38 -3.06 -19.24
CA GLN A 69 3.41 -4.11 -19.58
C GLN A 69 1.97 -3.61 -19.43
N ILE A 70 1.64 -2.97 -18.29
CA ILE A 70 0.32 -2.36 -18.07
C ILE A 70 0.03 -1.32 -19.16
N ARG A 71 1.00 -0.46 -19.47
CA ARG A 71 0.80 0.63 -20.45
C ARG A 71 0.55 0.12 -21.86
N ALA A 72 1.18 -1.00 -22.25
CA ALA A 72 0.99 -1.62 -23.55
C ALA A 72 -0.45 -2.09 -23.77
N ASP A 73 -1.10 -2.61 -22.72
CA ASP A 73 -2.48 -3.09 -22.76
C ASP A 73 -3.52 -2.04 -22.37
N ASN A 74 -3.10 -0.93 -21.76
CA ASN A 74 -4.00 0.11 -21.26
C ASN A 74 -4.55 1.01 -22.39
N ARG A 75 -5.80 0.73 -22.81
CA ARG A 75 -6.58 1.55 -23.75
C ARG A 75 -7.59 2.49 -23.06
N ALA A 76 -7.74 2.40 -21.74
CA ALA A 76 -8.87 2.95 -21.01
C ALA A 76 -8.55 4.22 -20.18
N ASN A 77 -7.35 4.81 -20.32
CA ASN A 77 -6.85 5.89 -19.45
C ASN A 77 -6.93 5.55 -17.95
N LEU A 78 -6.95 4.25 -17.61
CA LEU A 78 -6.90 3.79 -16.22
C LEU A 78 -5.45 3.76 -15.74
N PHE A 79 -5.23 3.85 -14.45
CA PHE A 79 -3.91 3.71 -13.85
C PHE A 79 -4.03 3.01 -12.50
N VAL A 80 -2.92 2.51 -12.01
CA VAL A 80 -2.81 1.87 -10.70
C VAL A 80 -1.70 2.55 -9.93
N THR A 81 -2.00 2.95 -8.70
CA THR A 81 -0.99 3.31 -7.73
C THR A 81 -0.59 2.04 -6.98
N LEU A 82 0.70 1.86 -6.67
CA LEU A 82 1.10 0.74 -5.82
C LEU A 82 2.33 1.06 -4.98
N PHE A 83 2.41 0.51 -3.78
CA PHE A 83 3.63 0.43 -2.99
C PHE A 83 4.12 -1.02 -3.00
N TYR A 84 5.35 -1.24 -3.49
CA TYR A 84 5.97 -2.56 -3.47
C TYR A 84 7.17 -2.59 -2.52
N GLY A 85 7.19 -3.59 -1.65
CA GLY A 85 8.29 -3.85 -0.74
C GLY A 85 8.80 -5.28 -0.82
N VAL A 86 10.11 -5.44 -0.70
CA VAL A 86 10.81 -6.71 -0.53
C VAL A 86 11.50 -6.67 0.82
N LEU A 87 10.97 -7.45 1.77
CA LEU A 87 11.45 -7.56 3.13
C LEU A 87 12.31 -8.80 3.30
N ASP A 88 13.54 -8.63 3.77
CA ASP A 88 14.32 -9.72 4.35
C ASP A 88 13.87 -9.93 5.81
N PRO A 89 13.20 -11.04 6.14
CA PRO A 89 12.69 -11.27 7.50
C PRO A 89 13.82 -11.52 8.53
N ILE A 90 15.03 -11.85 8.09
CA ILE A 90 16.17 -12.13 8.97
C ILE A 90 16.83 -10.82 9.39
N SER A 91 17.24 -10.00 8.42
CA SER A 91 17.91 -8.73 8.69
C SER A 91 16.95 -7.60 9.06
N GLY A 92 15.69 -7.68 8.60
CA GLY A 92 14.72 -6.59 8.64
C GLY A 92 14.94 -5.52 7.57
N GLU A 93 15.86 -5.74 6.62
CA GLU A 93 16.04 -4.83 5.47
C GLU A 93 14.80 -4.88 4.58
N LEU A 94 14.20 -3.71 4.37
CA LEU A 94 13.13 -3.49 3.42
C LEU A 94 13.68 -2.68 2.26
N HIS A 95 13.71 -3.28 1.07
CA HIS A 95 13.90 -2.57 -0.19
C HIS A 95 12.53 -2.29 -0.79
N TYR A 96 12.20 -1.04 -1.07
CA TYR A 96 10.88 -0.68 -1.56
C TYR A 96 10.94 0.33 -2.70
N CYS A 97 9.84 0.44 -3.43
CA CYS A 97 9.61 1.52 -4.38
C CYS A 97 8.12 1.85 -4.44
N ASN A 98 7.81 3.13 -4.38
CA ASN A 98 6.46 3.65 -4.48
C ASN A 98 6.12 3.99 -5.95
N GLY A 99 5.02 3.48 -6.49
CA GLY A 99 4.47 3.79 -7.80
C GLY A 99 3.28 4.73 -7.69
N GLY A 100 3.49 5.94 -7.17
CA GLY A 100 2.47 6.98 -7.03
C GLY A 100 1.38 6.71 -5.99
N HIS A 101 1.59 5.76 -5.09
CA HIS A 101 0.69 5.39 -3.99
C HIS A 101 0.88 6.29 -2.76
N ASN A 102 -0.10 6.28 -1.85
CA ASN A 102 0.02 6.95 -0.56
C ASN A 102 1.31 6.51 0.15
N PRO A 103 2.17 7.44 0.59
CA PRO A 103 3.41 7.05 1.24
C PRO A 103 3.13 6.31 2.56
N PRO A 104 3.72 5.12 2.78
CA PRO A 104 3.57 4.43 4.05
C PRO A 104 4.11 5.25 5.22
N VAL A 105 3.45 5.11 6.38
CA VAL A 105 3.90 5.69 7.64
C VAL A 105 4.87 4.71 8.31
N PHE A 106 6.11 5.13 8.52
CA PHE A 106 7.07 4.43 9.38
C PHE A 106 7.08 5.09 10.77
N VAL A 107 6.97 4.28 11.81
CA VAL A 107 7.12 4.70 13.21
C VAL A 107 8.14 3.78 13.89
N GLY A 108 9.25 4.37 14.32
CA GLY A 108 10.28 3.69 15.08
C GLY A 108 9.83 3.40 16.51
N ASN A 109 10.38 2.35 17.11
CA ASN A 109 10.12 2.00 18.52
C ASN A 109 10.50 3.15 19.48
N ASP A 110 11.52 3.94 19.11
CA ASP A 110 11.97 5.15 19.80
C ASP A 110 10.99 6.34 19.69
N GLY A 111 9.93 6.20 18.89
CA GLY A 111 8.95 7.23 18.61
C GLY A 111 9.35 8.18 17.48
N SER A 112 10.46 7.94 16.78
CA SER A 112 10.72 8.61 15.50
C SER A 112 9.65 8.23 14.48
N TYR A 113 9.35 9.12 13.53
CA TYR A 113 8.43 8.80 12.44
C TYR A 113 8.88 9.45 11.14
N LYS A 114 8.45 8.87 10.01
CA LYS A 114 8.62 9.46 8.67
C LYS A 114 7.66 8.82 7.66
N MET A 115 7.35 9.57 6.61
CA MET A 115 6.69 9.05 5.42
C MET A 115 7.73 8.40 4.48
N ILE A 116 7.35 7.29 3.85
CA ILE A 116 8.20 6.48 2.99
C ILE A 116 7.86 6.78 1.52
N GLU A 117 8.59 7.72 0.91
CA GLU A 117 8.17 8.37 -0.35
C GLU A 117 8.95 7.95 -1.60
N ALA A 118 10.08 7.24 -1.44
CA ALA A 118 10.95 6.94 -2.59
C ALA A 118 10.21 6.12 -3.66
N GLY A 119 10.27 6.59 -4.91
CA GLY A 119 9.46 6.00 -5.96
C GLY A 119 9.43 6.78 -7.26
N GLY A 120 8.30 6.65 -7.96
CA GLY A 120 7.94 7.31 -9.20
C GLY A 120 6.44 7.53 -9.30
N THR A 121 5.93 7.76 -10.51
CA THR A 121 4.50 8.04 -10.74
C THR A 121 3.65 6.76 -10.80
N ALA A 122 2.33 6.92 -10.80
CA ALA A 122 1.40 5.82 -10.96
C ALA A 122 1.60 5.08 -12.29
N LEU A 123 1.36 3.77 -12.27
CA LEU A 123 1.64 2.89 -13.40
C LEU A 123 0.51 2.96 -14.43
N GLY A 124 0.86 2.83 -15.70
CA GLY A 124 -0.08 2.83 -16.82
C GLY A 124 -0.40 4.21 -17.39
N ILE A 125 0.15 5.29 -16.82
CA ILE A 125 -0.01 6.66 -17.33
C ILE A 125 0.96 6.92 -18.50
N PHE A 126 2.26 6.82 -18.22
CA PHE A 126 3.32 7.09 -19.20
C PHE A 126 4.19 5.85 -19.42
N ALA A 127 4.68 5.66 -20.64
CA ALA A 127 5.64 4.60 -20.93
C ALA A 127 7.05 5.02 -20.49
N ASN A 128 7.89 4.04 -20.14
CA ASN A 128 9.31 4.22 -19.81
C ASN A 128 9.58 5.23 -18.67
N VAL A 129 8.73 5.23 -17.64
CA VAL A 129 8.91 6.09 -16.46
C VAL A 129 10.08 5.57 -15.61
N PRO A 130 10.99 6.43 -15.15
CA PRO A 130 12.00 6.05 -14.15
C PRO A 130 11.37 5.90 -12.77
N TYR A 131 11.75 4.84 -12.08
CA TYR A 131 11.41 4.59 -10.68
C TYR A 131 12.69 4.59 -9.84
N ARG A 132 12.58 4.95 -8.56
CA ARG A 132 13.71 4.91 -7.62
C ARG A 132 13.31 4.11 -6.39
N ALA A 133 14.07 3.05 -6.13
CA ALA A 133 13.94 2.28 -4.91
C ALA A 133 14.82 2.83 -3.80
N GLU A 134 14.42 2.60 -2.56
CA GLU A 134 15.22 2.89 -1.37
C GLU A 134 15.15 1.75 -0.36
N LYS A 135 16.14 1.74 0.54
CA LYS A 135 16.24 0.75 1.60
C LYS A 135 16.06 1.41 2.96
N ILE A 136 15.29 0.75 3.81
CA ILE A 136 15.27 1.00 5.25
C ILE A 136 15.47 -0.32 6.00
N THR A 137 15.78 -0.24 7.29
CA THR A 137 15.85 -1.43 8.14
C THR A 137 14.83 -1.29 9.24
N LEU A 138 13.86 -2.21 9.29
CA LEU A 138 12.92 -2.33 10.39
C LEU A 138 13.67 -2.92 11.59
N GLN A 139 13.87 -2.15 12.65
CA GLN A 139 14.36 -2.66 13.93
C GLN A 139 13.23 -3.36 14.69
N PRO A 140 13.55 -4.26 15.64
CA PRO A 140 12.53 -4.84 16.50
C PRO A 140 11.68 -3.76 17.18
N GLY A 141 10.36 -3.91 17.10
CA GLY A 141 9.39 -2.93 17.59
C GLY A 141 8.96 -1.86 16.57
N ASP A 142 9.72 -1.66 15.48
CA ASP A 142 9.35 -0.70 14.44
C ASP A 142 8.10 -1.12 13.68
N VAL A 143 7.32 -0.13 13.27
CA VAL A 143 6.03 -0.30 12.59
C VAL A 143 6.07 0.40 11.24
N LEU A 144 5.64 -0.30 10.21
CA LEU A 144 5.35 0.26 8.88
C LEU A 144 3.86 0.05 8.59
N VAL A 145 3.15 1.11 8.25
CA VAL A 145 1.74 1.07 7.87
C VAL A 145 1.60 1.58 6.45
N THR A 146 1.13 0.72 5.55
CA THR A 146 0.73 1.07 4.18
C THR A 146 -0.80 1.07 4.11
N TYR A 147 -1.37 1.99 3.35
CA TYR A 147 -2.81 2.21 3.30
C TYR A 147 -3.23 2.80 1.96
N THR A 148 -4.52 2.67 1.63
CA THR A 148 -5.16 3.33 0.49
C THR A 148 -5.87 4.60 0.94
N ASP A 149 -6.14 5.51 0.01
CA ASP A 149 -6.77 6.81 0.28
C ASP A 149 -8.15 6.70 0.92
N GLY A 150 -8.91 5.62 0.70
CA GLY A 150 -10.18 5.37 1.40
C GLY A 150 -10.07 5.34 2.93
N VAL A 151 -8.86 5.23 3.50
CA VAL A 151 -8.60 5.46 4.93
C VAL A 151 -8.60 6.96 5.27
N THR A 152 -7.83 7.75 4.52
CA THR A 152 -7.64 9.19 4.80
C THR A 152 -8.80 10.06 4.30
N GLU A 153 -9.45 9.66 3.21
CA GLU A 153 -10.62 10.33 2.61
C GLU A 153 -11.94 9.91 3.25
N ALA A 154 -11.90 9.09 4.31
CA ALA A 154 -13.11 8.77 5.08
C ALA A 154 -13.70 10.05 5.68
N ILE A 155 -14.96 10.35 5.33
CA ILE A 155 -15.64 11.57 5.77
C ILE A 155 -16.50 11.36 7.02
N ASN A 156 -16.62 12.41 7.83
CA ASN A 156 -17.61 12.49 8.91
C ASN A 156 -18.89 13.21 8.46
N ARG A 157 -19.83 13.41 9.39
CA ARG A 157 -21.13 14.06 9.12
C ARG A 157 -21.03 15.54 8.74
N ASP A 158 -19.92 16.17 9.08
CA ASP A 158 -19.63 17.57 8.77
C ASP A 158 -18.81 17.69 7.46
N GLU A 159 -18.68 16.60 6.70
CA GLU A 159 -17.92 16.50 5.44
C GLU A 159 -16.41 16.76 5.60
N PHE A 160 -15.86 16.61 6.79
CA PHE A 160 -14.41 16.61 7.00
C PHE A 160 -13.82 15.22 6.79
N GLU A 161 -12.72 15.15 6.06
CA GLU A 161 -11.89 13.96 5.88
C GLU A 161 -11.12 13.59 7.15
N TYR A 162 -10.88 12.30 7.33
CA TYR A 162 -10.09 11.77 8.45
C TYR A 162 -8.64 12.28 8.39
N GLY A 163 -8.04 12.27 7.20
CA GLY A 163 -6.73 12.86 6.94
C GLY A 163 -5.54 12.10 7.52
N GLU A 164 -4.35 12.44 7.01
CA GLU A 164 -3.08 11.79 7.37
C GLU A 164 -2.66 12.08 8.83
N GLU A 165 -3.00 13.26 9.36
CA GLU A 165 -2.64 13.64 10.74
C GLU A 165 -3.29 12.72 11.78
N ASN A 166 -4.59 12.42 11.62
CA ASN A 166 -5.30 11.52 12.52
C ASN A 166 -4.78 10.08 12.39
N LEU A 167 -4.51 9.63 11.16
CA LEU A 167 -3.91 8.32 10.90
C LEU A 167 -2.57 8.18 11.62
N MET A 168 -1.69 9.17 11.48
CA MET A 168 -0.36 9.17 12.09
C MET A 168 -0.46 9.15 13.62
N GLU A 169 -1.32 9.98 14.21
CA GLU A 169 -1.54 10.01 15.67
C GLU A 169 -2.07 8.66 16.18
N CYS A 170 -3.01 8.04 15.46
CA CYS A 170 -3.54 6.73 15.80
C CYS A 170 -2.44 5.65 15.77
N ILE A 171 -1.61 5.61 14.72
CA ILE A 171 -0.49 4.67 14.62
C ILE A 171 0.50 4.92 15.78
N TYR A 172 0.88 6.17 16.01
CA TYR A 172 1.86 6.53 17.03
C TYR A 172 1.43 6.09 18.45
N ARG A 173 0.16 6.33 18.81
CA ARG A 173 -0.40 5.92 20.11
C ARG A 173 -0.43 4.40 20.29
N ASN A 174 -0.67 3.67 19.22
CA ASN A 174 -0.85 2.23 19.24
C ASN A 174 0.42 1.43 18.88
N ARG A 175 1.54 2.10 18.58
CA ARG A 175 2.77 1.47 18.05
C ARG A 175 3.34 0.34 18.90
N HIS A 176 3.04 0.29 20.20
CA HIS A 176 3.52 -0.74 21.13
C HIS A 176 2.75 -2.08 20.99
N TYR A 177 1.56 -2.06 20.40
CA TYR A 177 0.73 -3.26 20.20
C TYR A 177 1.20 -4.12 19.03
N THR A 178 0.60 -5.29 18.87
CA THR A 178 0.85 -6.17 17.72
C THR A 178 0.37 -5.54 16.41
N ALA A 179 0.89 -6.00 15.27
CA ALA A 179 0.46 -5.52 13.95
C ALA A 179 -1.08 -5.62 13.75
N GLN A 180 -1.68 -6.72 14.25
CA GLN A 180 -3.12 -6.94 14.17
C GLN A 180 -3.91 -5.95 15.03
N GLU A 181 -3.45 -5.66 16.24
CA GLU A 181 -4.08 -4.68 17.13
C GLU A 181 -3.96 -3.26 16.58
N ILE A 182 -2.82 -2.89 15.99
CA ILE A 182 -2.63 -1.60 15.32
C ILE A 182 -3.61 -1.47 14.14
N SER A 183 -3.70 -2.49 13.28
CA SER A 183 -4.65 -2.50 12.16
C SER A 183 -6.09 -2.33 12.62
N LEU A 184 -6.48 -3.02 13.70
CA LEU A 184 -7.81 -2.91 14.29
C LEU A 184 -8.06 -1.52 14.90
N ALA A 185 -7.05 -0.93 15.56
CA ALA A 185 -7.15 0.39 16.15
C ALA A 185 -7.40 1.45 15.06
N ILE A 186 -6.67 1.40 13.95
CA ILE A 186 -6.88 2.31 12.81
C ILE A 186 -8.30 2.14 12.24
N ALA A 187 -8.72 0.91 11.95
CA ALA A 187 -10.06 0.65 11.41
C ALA A 187 -11.17 1.15 12.35
N THR A 188 -10.99 0.99 13.67
CA THR A 188 -11.95 1.45 14.68
C THR A 188 -11.97 2.97 14.77
N ASP A 189 -10.82 3.62 14.69
CA ASP A 189 -10.70 5.08 14.77
C ASP A 189 -11.37 5.74 13.55
N VAL A 190 -11.11 5.24 12.35
CA VAL A 190 -11.78 5.67 11.11
C VAL A 190 -13.30 5.49 11.19
N TYR A 191 -13.77 4.32 11.64
CA TYR A 191 -15.20 4.04 11.79
C TYR A 191 -15.87 4.96 12.83
N THR A 192 -15.16 5.26 13.92
CA THR A 192 -15.65 6.16 14.96
C THR A 192 -15.71 7.59 14.45
N PHE A 193 -14.67 8.05 13.74
CA PHE A 193 -14.63 9.36 13.11
C PHE A 193 -15.75 9.56 12.09
N SER A 194 -16.01 8.54 11.24
CA SER A 194 -17.07 8.59 10.24
C SER A 194 -18.48 8.48 10.83
N HIS A 195 -18.61 8.26 12.15
CA HIS A 195 -19.89 8.06 12.84
C HIS A 195 -20.73 6.92 12.22
N GLY A 196 -20.07 5.88 11.72
CA GLY A 196 -20.71 4.73 11.06
C GLY A 196 -21.30 5.03 9.68
N LEU A 197 -20.91 6.13 9.03
CA LEU A 197 -21.20 6.33 7.62
C LEU A 197 -20.54 5.22 6.78
N PRO A 198 -21.19 4.77 5.70
CA PRO A 198 -20.57 3.79 4.80
C PRO A 198 -19.32 4.40 4.16
N PRO A 199 -18.27 3.60 3.90
CA PRO A 199 -17.09 4.06 3.19
C PRO A 199 -17.46 4.61 1.80
N ALA A 200 -16.86 5.75 1.43
CA ALA A 200 -17.02 6.34 0.10
C ALA A 200 -16.14 5.64 -0.94
N ASP A 201 -15.04 5.04 -0.49
CA ASP A 201 -14.12 4.22 -1.29
C ASP A 201 -13.67 2.96 -0.56
N ASP A 202 -12.97 2.09 -1.28
CA ASP A 202 -12.31 0.95 -0.67
C ASP A 202 -11.18 1.41 0.25
N ALA A 203 -11.11 0.79 1.43
CA ALA A 203 -10.10 1.11 2.43
C ALA A 203 -9.27 -0.14 2.76
N THR A 204 -7.98 -0.06 2.49
CA THR A 204 -7.01 -1.12 2.74
C THR A 204 -5.97 -0.62 3.74
N ILE A 205 -5.68 -1.44 4.76
CA ILE A 205 -4.66 -1.16 5.77
C ILE A 205 -3.77 -2.40 5.88
N VAL A 206 -2.47 -2.21 5.67
CA VAL A 206 -1.44 -3.22 5.84
C VAL A 206 -0.45 -2.75 6.90
N VAL A 207 -0.29 -3.55 7.95
CA VAL A 207 0.65 -3.27 9.04
C VAL A 207 1.75 -4.34 9.04
N ILE A 208 3.00 -3.89 8.95
CA ILE A 208 4.19 -4.72 9.11
C ILE A 208 4.88 -4.26 10.39
N LYS A 209 5.07 -5.19 11.32
CA LYS A 209 5.80 -4.95 12.56
C LYS A 209 6.83 -6.05 12.76
N ARG A 210 8.07 -5.65 13.05
CA ARG A 210 9.10 -6.60 13.44
C ARG A 210 8.94 -6.93 14.92
N SER A 211 8.69 -8.20 15.22
CA SER A 211 8.66 -8.70 16.60
C SER A 211 10.04 -8.59 17.27
N GLU A 212 10.03 -8.56 18.60
CA GLU A 212 11.24 -8.67 19.44
C GLU A 212 12.01 -9.98 19.21
#